data_AF-A0A376FI36-F1
#
_entry.id   AF-A0A376FI36-F1
#
_cell.length_a   1.000
_cell.length_b   1.000
_cell.length_c   1.000
_cell.angle_alpha   90.00
_cell.angle_beta   90.00
_cell.angle_gamma   90.00
#
_symmetry.space_group_name_H-M   'P 1'
#
loop_
_entity.id
_entity.type
_entity.pdbx_description
1 polymer ?
#
loop_
_entity_poly.entity_id
_entity_poly.type
_entity_poly.pdbx_seq_one_letter_code
_entity_poly.pdbx_strand_id
1 'polypeptide(L)'
;MRVTALTDDKALLIVSCEAGAYNTVDLAWLVSRKKPFTARSVRLRLPFTPSGEGSEMELMNASFDEKTRELTTLALGRGLGDCGIQTRWRFDGQRFRLVRYAEEPSCDNWNGPDAWPTLWITR
;
A
#
# COMPACT_ATOMS: atom_id res chain seq x y z
N MET A 1 -0.21 -12.50 -9.95
CA MET A 1 -1.48 -12.40 -9.21
C MET A 1 -1.33 -13.06 -7.85
N ARG A 2 -1.83 -12.42 -6.79
CA ARG A 2 -1.79 -12.91 -5.41
C ARG A 2 -3.19 -12.80 -4.79
N VAL A 3 -3.62 -13.80 -4.04
CA VAL A 3 -4.93 -13.82 -3.38
C VAL A 3 -4.73 -14.24 -1.93
N THR A 4 -5.23 -13.42 -1.00
CA THR A 4 -5.05 -13.64 0.44
C THR A 4 -6.38 -13.47 1.17
N ALA A 5 -6.61 -14.28 2.20
CA ALA A 5 -7.77 -14.10 3.07
C ALA A 5 -7.65 -12.78 3.85
N LEU A 6 -8.63 -11.88 3.71
CA LEU A 6 -8.65 -10.60 4.41
C LEU A 6 -9.57 -10.66 5.64
N THR A 7 -10.73 -11.29 5.50
CA THR A 7 -11.69 -11.60 6.56
C THR A 7 -12.33 -12.96 6.25
N ASP A 8 -13.24 -13.44 7.10
CA ASP A 8 -13.98 -14.68 6.82
C ASP A 8 -14.83 -14.59 5.55
N ASP A 9 -15.29 -13.39 5.19
CA ASP A 9 -16.16 -13.12 4.05
C ASP A 9 -15.46 -12.43 2.87
N LYS A 10 -14.23 -11.93 3.03
CA LYS A 10 -13.49 -11.20 1.97
C LYS A 10 -12.07 -11.73 1.76
N ALA A 11 -11.65 -11.73 0.51
CA ALA A 11 -10.26 -11.92 0.10
C ALA A 11 -9.73 -10.63 -0.53
N LEU A 12 -8.43 -10.40 -0.37
CA LEU A 12 -7.69 -9.37 -1.09
C LEU A 12 -7.04 -10.02 -2.31
N LEU A 13 -7.42 -9.56 -3.50
CA LEU A 13 -6.80 -9.92 -4.77
C LEU A 13 -5.86 -8.79 -5.18
N ILE A 14 -4.59 -9.09 -5.45
CA ILE A 14 -3.59 -8.14 -5.97
C ILE A 14 -3.06 -8.66 -7.31
N VAL A 15 -3.07 -7.80 -8.32
CA VAL A 15 -2.56 -8.09 -9.67
C VAL A 15 -1.53 -7.03 -10.03
N SER A 16 -0.31 -7.47 -10.32
CA SER A 16 0.74 -6.62 -10.86
C SER A 16 0.44 -6.33 -12.33
N CYS A 17 0.48 -5.06 -12.72
CA CYS A 17 0.09 -4.59 -14.05
C CYS A 17 1.28 -4.14 -14.88
N GLU A 18 1.97 -3.10 -14.42
CA GLU A 18 3.08 -2.48 -15.14
C GLU A 18 4.29 -2.38 -14.22
N ALA A 19 5.49 -2.52 -14.78
CA ALA A 19 6.74 -2.36 -14.04
C ALA A 19 7.65 -1.38 -14.80
N GLY A 20 8.23 -0.44 -14.07
CA GLY A 20 9.09 0.59 -14.60
C GLY A 20 10.14 1.00 -13.58
N ALA A 21 11.40 1.09 -14.03
CA ALA A 21 12.56 1.32 -13.16
C ALA A 21 12.54 0.37 -11.94
N TYR A 22 12.33 0.91 -10.75
CA TYR A 22 12.37 0.21 -9.47
C TYR A 22 10.97 -0.04 -8.86
N ASN A 23 9.90 0.29 -9.57
CA ASN A 23 8.52 0.14 -9.09
C ASN A 23 7.68 -0.75 -9.99
N THR A 24 6.84 -1.58 -9.37
CA THR A 24 5.72 -2.28 -10.02
C THR A 24 4.42 -1.66 -9.55
N VAL A 25 3.58 -1.23 -10.48
CA VAL A 25 2.21 -0.78 -10.21
C VAL A 25 1.31 -2.00 -10.10
N ASP A 26 0.64 -2.13 -8.95
CA ASP A 26 -0.36 -3.15 -8.68
C ASP A 26 -1.78 -2.56 -8.74
N LEU A 27 -2.74 -3.40 -9.06
CA LEU A 27 -4.16 -3.17 -8.82
C LEU A 27 -4.66 -4.14 -7.76
N ALA A 28 -5.62 -3.71 -6.93
CA ALA A 28 -6.19 -4.56 -5.90
C ALA A 28 -7.72 -4.52 -5.86
N TRP A 29 -8.32 -5.64 -5.45
CA TRP A 29 -9.76 -5.80 -5.28
C TRP A 29 -10.10 -6.52 -3.97
N LEU A 30 -11.19 -6.08 -3.35
CA LEU A 30 -11.90 -6.85 -2.33
C LEU A 30 -12.86 -7.81 -3.04
N VAL A 31 -12.66 -9.10 -2.84
CA VAL A 31 -13.47 -10.16 -3.45
C VAL A 31 -14.24 -10.89 -2.36
N SER A 32 -15.55 -11.10 -2.55
CA SER A 32 -16.33 -11.89 -1.60
C SER A 32 -15.92 -13.37 -1.65
N ARG A 33 -15.85 -14.03 -0.50
CA ARG A 33 -15.47 -15.45 -0.36
C ARG A 33 -16.65 -16.43 -0.47
N LYS A 34 -17.88 -15.91 -0.61
CA LYS A 34 -19.12 -16.69 -0.73
C LYS A 34 -19.93 -16.19 -1.92
N LYS A 35 -20.81 -17.05 -2.46
CA LYS A 35 -21.74 -16.68 -3.54
C LYS A 35 -22.83 -15.72 -3.01
N PRO A 36 -23.31 -14.76 -3.81
CA PRO A 36 -22.81 -14.40 -5.14
C PRO A 36 -21.43 -13.70 -5.06
N PHE A 37 -20.53 -14.06 -5.97
CA PHE A 37 -19.19 -13.48 -5.98
C PHE A 37 -19.23 -12.03 -6.49
N THR A 38 -18.57 -11.14 -5.76
CA THR A 38 -18.44 -9.72 -6.07
C THR A 38 -17.00 -9.29 -5.94
N ALA A 39 -16.57 -8.35 -6.77
CA ALA A 39 -15.25 -7.73 -6.70
C ALA A 39 -15.40 -6.21 -6.71
N ARG A 40 -14.71 -5.52 -5.79
CA ARG A 40 -14.68 -4.05 -5.71
C ARG A 40 -13.24 -3.60 -5.68
N SER A 41 -12.87 -2.62 -6.51
CA SER A 41 -11.52 -2.08 -6.51
C SER A 41 -11.18 -1.45 -5.15
N VAL A 42 -9.96 -1.70 -4.70
CA VAL A 42 -9.37 -1.01 -3.55
C VAL A 42 -8.83 0.33 -4.04
N ARG A 43 -9.18 1.40 -3.34
CA ARG A 43 -8.57 2.72 -3.49
C ARG A 43 -8.00 3.13 -2.16
N LEU A 44 -6.75 3.58 -2.17
CA LEU A 44 -6.04 4.02 -0.99
C LEU A 44 -6.05 5.55 -0.98
N ARG A 45 -6.65 6.12 0.05
CA ARG A 45 -6.78 7.57 0.17
C ARG A 45 -6.21 8.04 1.50
N LEU A 46 -5.22 8.91 1.41
CA LEU A 46 -4.63 9.56 2.57
C LEU A 46 -5.66 10.47 3.26
N PRO A 47 -5.61 10.59 4.60
CA PRO A 47 -6.46 11.51 5.34
C PRO A 47 -5.97 12.97 5.27
N PHE A 48 -4.90 13.23 4.53
CA PHE A 48 -4.30 14.53 4.26
C PHE A 48 -3.87 14.59 2.79
N THR A 49 -3.42 15.76 2.34
CA THR A 49 -2.89 15.98 1.00
C THR A 49 -1.38 16.24 1.12
N PRO A 50 -0.51 15.31 0.66
CA PRO A 50 0.93 15.54 0.59
C PRO A 50 1.27 16.74 -0.31
N SER A 51 2.42 17.34 -0.08
CA SER A 51 2.87 18.51 -0.84
C SER A 51 2.94 18.21 -2.34
N GLY A 52 2.13 18.90 -3.15
CA GLY A 52 2.18 18.82 -4.61
C GLY A 52 1.49 17.59 -5.24
N GLU A 53 0.93 16.70 -4.44
CA GLU A 53 0.22 15.50 -4.92
C GLU A 53 -1.25 15.46 -4.46
N GLY A 54 -2.05 14.62 -5.11
CA GLY A 54 -3.40 14.31 -4.65
C GLY A 54 -3.39 13.40 -3.40
N SER A 55 -4.54 13.24 -2.74
CA SER A 55 -4.65 12.32 -1.60
C SER A 55 -4.80 10.84 -2.01
N GLU A 56 -4.99 10.55 -3.29
CA GLU A 56 -5.15 9.18 -3.79
C GLU A 56 -3.76 8.58 -4.02
N MET A 57 -3.56 7.35 -3.52
CA MET A 57 -2.28 6.65 -3.60
C MET A 57 -2.36 5.52 -4.63
N GLU A 58 -1.32 5.42 -5.45
CA GLU A 58 -1.08 4.24 -6.27
C GLU A 58 -0.53 3.09 -5.42
N LEU A 59 -0.90 1.86 -5.79
CA LEU A 59 -0.37 0.66 -5.15
C LEU A 59 0.97 0.29 -5.79
N MET A 60 2.05 0.94 -5.36
CA MET A 60 3.40 0.58 -5.81
C MET A 60 3.99 -0.53 -4.92
N ASN A 61 4.57 -1.54 -5.56
CA ASN A 61 5.22 -2.69 -4.92
C ASN A 61 4.40 -3.25 -3.75
N ALA A 62 3.10 -3.43 -3.96
CA ALA A 62 2.16 -3.68 -2.89
C ALA A 62 2.33 -5.10 -2.34
N SER A 63 2.34 -5.24 -1.02
CA SER A 63 2.41 -6.52 -0.32
C SER A 63 1.46 -6.55 0.86
N PHE A 64 0.87 -7.71 1.15
CA PHE A 64 0.00 -7.88 2.30
C PHE A 64 0.64 -8.87 3.27
N ASP A 65 0.81 -8.45 4.51
CA ASP A 65 1.32 -9.29 5.59
C ASP A 65 0.14 -9.85 6.39
N GLU A 66 -0.04 -11.17 6.34
CA GLU A 66 -1.13 -11.87 7.04
C GLU A 66 -0.97 -11.84 8.57
N LYS A 67 0.26 -11.72 9.09
CA LYS A 67 0.54 -11.70 10.53
C LYS A 67 0.17 -10.35 11.14
N THR A 68 0.58 -9.26 10.49
CA THR A 68 0.26 -7.89 10.95
C THR A 68 -1.10 -7.40 10.46
N ARG A 69 -1.65 -8.08 9.44
CA ARG A 69 -2.91 -7.74 8.74
C ARG A 69 -2.81 -6.39 8.04
N GLU A 70 -1.61 -6.06 7.54
CA GLU A 70 -1.30 -4.78 6.89
C GLU A 70 -1.04 -4.95 5.40
N LEU A 71 -1.66 -4.08 4.60
CA LEU A 71 -1.26 -3.81 3.23
C LEU A 71 -0.17 -2.74 3.26
N THR A 72 1.00 -3.05 2.73
CA THR A 72 2.10 -2.10 2.54
C THR A 72 2.18 -1.71 1.07
N THR A 73 2.37 -0.43 0.79
CA THR A 73 2.86 0.05 -0.52
C THR A 73 4.22 0.71 -0.31
N LEU A 74 5.09 0.54 -1.30
CA LEU A 74 6.46 1.05 -1.28
C LEU A 74 6.77 1.65 -2.65
N ALA A 75 6.75 2.98 -2.75
CA ALA A 75 7.21 3.70 -3.92
C ALA A 75 8.67 4.10 -3.69
N LEU A 76 9.60 3.50 -4.43
CA LEU A 76 11.01 3.86 -4.33
C LEU A 76 11.30 5.10 -5.18
N GLY A 77 12.29 5.91 -4.81
CA GLY A 77 12.85 6.97 -5.65
C GLY A 77 14.09 6.52 -6.45
N ARG A 78 14.77 5.47 -5.99
CA ARG A 78 15.79 4.73 -6.75
C ARG A 78 15.93 3.28 -6.27
N GLY A 79 16.61 2.45 -7.06
CA GLY A 79 16.74 1.02 -6.80
C GLY A 79 17.47 0.63 -5.50
N LEU A 80 18.19 1.56 -4.85
CA LEU A 80 18.79 1.30 -3.53
C LEU A 80 17.80 1.46 -2.37
N GLY A 81 16.63 2.05 -2.62
CA GLY A 81 15.60 2.27 -1.60
C GLY A 81 16.03 3.17 -0.47
N ASP A 82 16.88 4.15 -0.76
CA ASP A 82 17.32 5.17 0.19
C ASP A 82 16.43 6.42 0.23
N CYS A 83 15.42 6.48 -0.65
CA CYS A 83 14.40 7.52 -0.71
C CYS A 83 13.11 6.95 -1.30
N GLY A 84 11.99 7.59 -0.98
CA GLY A 84 10.67 7.20 -1.46
C GLY A 84 9.59 7.34 -0.39
N ILE A 85 8.46 6.67 -0.62
CA ILE A 85 7.28 6.68 0.25
C ILE A 85 6.91 5.24 0.63
N GLN A 86 6.76 4.98 1.93
CA GLN A 86 6.19 3.74 2.45
C GLN A 86 4.88 4.05 3.18
N THR A 87 3.81 3.37 2.80
CA THR A 87 2.52 3.46 3.51
C THR A 87 2.05 2.10 3.97
N ARG A 88 1.44 2.05 5.17
CA ARG A 88 0.85 0.84 5.74
C ARG A 88 -0.62 1.08 6.05
N TRP A 89 -1.45 0.09 5.70
CA TRP A 89 -2.89 0.20 5.77
C TRP A 89 -3.50 -1.03 6.42
N ARG A 90 -4.54 -0.83 7.24
CA ARG A 90 -5.35 -1.93 7.80
C ARG A 90 -6.78 -1.86 7.31
N PHE A 91 -7.37 -3.01 7.08
CA PHE A 91 -8.77 -3.10 6.68
C PHE A 91 -9.70 -2.95 7.88
N ASP A 92 -10.61 -1.97 7.85
CA ASP A 92 -11.54 -1.66 8.95
C ASP A 92 -12.88 -2.42 8.85
N GLY A 93 -12.99 -3.37 7.93
CA GLY A 93 -14.25 -4.08 7.61
C GLY A 93 -14.95 -3.52 6.37
N GLN A 94 -14.65 -2.28 5.98
CA GLN A 94 -15.21 -1.63 4.78
C GLN A 94 -14.12 -1.26 3.77
N ARG A 95 -13.01 -0.67 4.24
CA ARG A 95 -11.92 -0.17 3.40
C ARG A 95 -10.58 -0.20 4.15
N PHE A 96 -9.51 0.01 3.39
CA PHE A 96 -8.18 0.19 3.96
C PHE A 96 -8.04 1.60 4.55
N ARG A 97 -7.54 1.69 5.77
CA ARG A 97 -7.26 2.92 6.52
C ARG A 97 -5.78 3.05 6.77
N LEU A 98 -5.26 4.25 6.59
CA LEU A 98 -3.86 4.56 6.80
C LEU A 98 -3.49 4.34 8.28
N VAL A 99 -2.48 3.53 8.52
CA VAL A 99 -1.89 3.28 9.83
C VAL A 99 -0.56 4.00 9.96
N ARG A 100 0.25 4.02 8.89
CA ARG A 100 1.54 4.70 8.86
C ARG A 100 1.79 5.29 7.48
N TYR A 101 2.30 6.52 7.45
CA TYR A 101 2.93 7.14 6.28
C TYR A 101 4.34 7.54 6.66
N ALA A 102 5.32 7.08 5.88
CA ALA A 102 6.70 7.49 6.01
C ALA A 102 7.28 7.85 4.66
N GLU A 103 8.15 8.84 4.65
CA GLU A 103 8.70 9.41 3.43
C GLU A 103 10.13 9.89 3.70
N GLU A 104 11.02 9.59 2.76
CA GLU A 104 12.36 10.13 2.68
C GLU A 104 12.52 10.76 1.29
N PRO A 105 12.43 12.10 1.17
CA PRO A 105 12.39 12.76 -0.13
C PRO A 105 13.77 12.83 -0.81
N SER A 106 14.85 12.69 -0.05
CA SER A 106 16.23 12.85 -0.55
C SER A 106 16.92 11.51 -0.68
N CYS A 107 17.44 11.22 -1.88
CA CYS A 107 18.21 10.01 -2.14
C CYS A 107 19.69 10.22 -1.77
N ASP A 108 19.99 10.11 -0.48
CA ASP A 108 21.31 10.39 0.11
C ASP A 108 22.06 9.15 0.62
N ASN A 109 21.49 7.96 0.41
CA ASN A 109 22.02 6.68 0.87
C ASN A 109 22.14 6.54 2.40
N TRP A 110 21.36 7.32 3.16
CA TRP A 110 21.42 7.33 4.62
C TRP A 110 20.45 6.33 5.28
N ASN A 111 19.17 6.35 4.90
CA ASN A 111 18.11 5.52 5.50
C ASN A 111 17.49 4.57 4.49
N GLY A 112 17.21 3.33 4.90
CA GLY A 112 16.32 2.43 4.17
C GLY A 112 14.84 2.61 4.55
N PRO A 113 13.90 1.93 3.86
CA PRO A 113 12.45 2.16 4.02
C PRO A 113 11.90 1.96 5.43
N ASP A 114 12.54 1.09 6.23
CA ASP A 114 12.16 0.83 7.61
C ASP A 114 12.59 1.95 8.58
N ALA A 115 13.55 2.79 8.18
CA ALA A 115 14.10 3.89 8.97
C ALA A 115 13.62 5.28 8.49
N TRP A 116 12.88 5.36 7.38
CA TRP A 116 12.38 6.64 6.88
C TRP A 116 11.51 7.38 7.90
N PRO A 117 11.60 8.73 7.96
CA PRO A 117 10.79 9.56 8.83
C PRO A 117 9.30 9.25 8.73
N THR A 118 8.65 9.01 9.87
CA THR A 118 7.20 8.79 9.91
C THR A 118 6.50 10.14 10.01
N LEU A 119 5.75 10.50 8.97
CA LEU A 119 5.02 11.77 8.90
C LEU A 119 3.57 11.63 9.37
N TRP A 120 3.04 10.41 9.37
CA TRP A 120 1.71 10.11 9.93
C TRP A 120 1.69 8.75 10.63
N ILE A 121 1.02 8.69 11.77
CA ILE A 121 0.67 7.42 12.43
C ILE A 121 -0.74 7.50 13.02
N THR A 122 -1.53 6.45 12.82
CA THR A 122 -2.84 6.28 13.46
C THR A 122 -2.71 5.21 14.53
N ARG A 123 -3.14 5.52 15.77
CA ARG A 123 -3.21 4.55 16.87
C ARG A 123 -4.50 3.76 16.82
#